data_AF-A0A8J2H8M1-F1
#
_entry.id   AF-A0A8J2H8M1-F1
#
_cell.length_a   1.000
_cell.length_b   1.000
_cell.length_c   1.000
_cell.angle_alpha   90.00
_cell.angle_beta   90.00
_cell.angle_gamma   90.00
#
_symmetry.space_group_name_H-M   'P 1'
#
loop_
_entity.id
_entity.type
_entity.pdbx_description
1 polymer ?
#
loop_
_entity_poly.entity_id
_entity_poly.type
_entity_poly.pdbx_seq_one_letter_code
_entity_poly.pdbx_strand_id
1 'polypeptide(L)'
;MVSDDDSSTLKVVKESKPYETYNIEVERIKCSFHIFRSVGTKIREAAKARVPNRRVPAAVRNRIKYSGLKIRRTITADIERLRKDFESESLSKAEKEKIFEENTEVLRKNILLAPLHVFGDHAQCPTEWSCDKSKSNHLPKIKEYGLYSRIEKIITDLSQNAIHLLHFLNTNKIEQYHGVLAKYFSGKRIQYGGADEFHDKVYMGTLDQITSGAHLSTFYKFVKKSVPERIVKLEKERNYQRRTYHGPDKDYGSNAAQPDLCETDPVNYQQYKEDHHDKLRERQRNRNSLEVETRNHPFGVQHGYEKDIVVKREKFHD
;
A
#
# COMPACT_ATOMS: atom_id res chain seq x y z
N MET A 1 2.08 10.75 -13.45
CA MET A 1 1.32 10.17 -12.32
C MET A 1 2.05 8.94 -11.78
N VAL A 2 2.22 8.82 -10.46
CA VAL A 2 2.79 7.62 -9.84
C VAL A 2 1.66 6.72 -9.34
N SER A 3 1.54 5.50 -9.86
CA SER A 3 0.45 4.59 -9.47
C SER A 3 0.81 3.11 -9.64
N ASP A 4 0.11 2.24 -8.90
CA ASP A 4 0.17 0.79 -9.08
C ASP A 4 -0.61 0.33 -10.32
N ASP A 5 -0.56 -0.97 -10.66
CA ASP A 5 -1.11 -1.61 -11.88
C ASP A 5 -2.65 -1.60 -11.99
N ASP A 6 -3.31 -0.55 -11.51
CA ASP A 6 -4.73 -0.29 -11.76
C ASP A 6 -4.91 0.45 -13.10
N SER A 7 -5.22 -0.32 -14.14
CA SER A 7 -5.43 0.20 -15.50
C SER A 7 -6.67 1.09 -15.64
N SER A 8 -7.66 0.95 -14.75
CA SER A 8 -8.92 1.68 -14.83
C SER A 8 -8.76 3.16 -14.48
N THR A 9 -7.97 3.46 -13.44
CA THR A 9 -7.70 4.83 -13.00
C THR A 9 -6.86 5.61 -14.02
N LEU A 10 -5.83 5.00 -14.60
CA LEU A 10 -5.03 5.65 -15.65
C LEU A 10 -5.88 5.98 -16.88
N LYS A 11 -6.75 5.06 -17.29
CA LYS A 11 -7.64 5.27 -18.44
C LYS A 11 -8.54 6.48 -18.22
N VAL A 12 -9.21 6.54 -17.05
CA VAL A 12 -10.06 7.68 -16.67
C VAL A 12 -9.28 9.00 -16.70
N VAL A 13 -8.05 9.02 -16.15
CA VAL A 13 -7.21 10.23 -16.14
C VAL A 13 -6.78 10.66 -17.55
N LYS A 14 -6.45 9.70 -18.42
CA LYS A 14 -6.11 10.00 -19.82
C LYS A 14 -7.32 10.52 -20.59
N GLU A 15 -8.49 9.91 -20.40
CA GLU A 15 -9.75 10.32 -21.04
C GLU A 15 -10.25 11.68 -20.54
N SER A 16 -10.04 11.99 -19.26
CA SER A 16 -10.44 13.28 -18.69
C SER A 16 -9.54 14.44 -19.09
N LYS A 17 -8.40 14.17 -19.75
CA LYS A 17 -7.38 15.14 -20.21
C LYS A 17 -7.25 16.39 -19.32
N PRO A 18 -6.89 16.21 -18.04
CA PRO A 18 -6.98 17.28 -17.03
C PRO A 18 -6.09 18.49 -17.32
N TYR A 19 -5.11 18.35 -18.22
CA TYR A 19 -4.15 19.39 -18.60
C TYR A 19 -4.17 19.69 -20.11
N GLU A 20 -5.30 19.44 -20.79
CA GLU A 20 -5.45 19.69 -22.24
C GLU A 20 -5.10 21.14 -22.62
N THR A 21 -5.49 22.10 -21.79
CA THR A 21 -5.19 23.54 -21.98
C THR A 21 -3.70 23.86 -22.01
N TYR A 22 -2.86 23.01 -21.44
CA TYR A 22 -1.41 23.16 -21.41
C TYR A 22 -0.69 22.23 -22.39
N ASN A 23 -1.44 21.45 -23.18
CA ASN A 23 -0.91 20.42 -24.06
C ASN A 23 0.02 19.43 -23.34
N ILE A 24 -0.33 19.05 -22.10
CA ILE A 24 0.43 18.10 -21.29
C ILE A 24 -0.31 16.77 -21.23
N GLU A 25 0.33 15.70 -21.71
CA GLU A 25 -0.17 14.34 -21.51
C GLU A 25 0.32 13.78 -20.17
N VAL A 26 -0.57 13.10 -19.45
CA VAL A 26 -0.22 12.42 -18.21
C VAL A 26 0.34 11.04 -18.51
N GLU A 27 1.64 10.86 -18.24
CA GLU A 27 2.28 9.56 -18.27
C GLU A 27 2.22 8.84 -16.92
N ARG A 28 2.28 7.51 -16.97
CA ARG A 28 2.31 6.67 -15.78
C ARG A 28 3.72 6.23 -15.44
N ILE A 29 4.10 6.46 -14.19
CA ILE A 29 5.32 5.92 -13.58
C ILE A 29 4.90 4.93 -12.50
N LYS A 30 5.44 3.71 -12.53
CA LYS A 30 5.17 2.72 -11.48
C LYS A 30 5.91 3.06 -10.19
N CYS A 31 5.29 2.79 -9.05
CA CYS A 31 5.93 2.96 -7.74
C CYS A 31 7.07 1.94 -7.55
N SER A 32 8.30 2.41 -7.34
CA SER A 32 9.49 1.57 -7.20
C SER A 32 9.38 0.60 -6.01
N PHE A 33 8.74 1.02 -4.92
CA PHE A 33 8.52 0.19 -3.73
C PHE A 33 7.56 -0.98 -4.02
N HIS A 34 6.52 -0.75 -4.81
CA HIS A 34 5.59 -1.80 -5.24
C HIS A 34 6.29 -2.82 -6.14
N ILE A 35 7.09 -2.35 -7.11
CA ILE A 35 7.92 -3.20 -7.96
C ILE A 35 8.84 -4.09 -7.11
N PHE A 36 9.64 -3.50 -6.22
CA PHE A 36 10.57 -4.27 -5.38
C PHE A 36 9.89 -5.21 -4.39
N ARG A 37 8.73 -4.82 -3.84
CA ARG A 37 7.92 -5.68 -2.97
C ARG A 37 7.42 -6.90 -3.74
N SER A 38 6.87 -6.68 -4.94
CA SER A 38 6.40 -7.75 -5.83
C SER A 38 7.52 -8.73 -6.17
N VAL A 39 8.68 -8.23 -6.60
CA VAL A 39 9.88 -9.06 -6.88
C VAL A 39 10.30 -9.85 -5.65
N GLY A 40 10.38 -9.20 -4.48
CA GLY A 40 10.77 -9.85 -3.23
C GLY A 40 9.83 -10.99 -2.83
N THR A 41 8.53 -10.85 -3.09
CA THR A 41 7.53 -11.91 -2.87
C THR A 41 7.70 -13.04 -3.89
N LYS A 42 7.78 -12.73 -5.19
CA LYS A 42 7.96 -13.72 -6.26
C LYS A 42 9.24 -14.55 -6.09
N ILE A 43 10.35 -13.94 -5.67
CA ILE A 43 11.60 -14.66 -5.37
C ILE A 43 11.41 -15.61 -4.18
N ARG A 44 10.69 -15.17 -3.15
CA ARG A 44 10.35 -16.00 -1.99
C ARG A 44 9.49 -17.21 -2.37
N GLU A 45 8.58 -17.03 -3.32
CA GLU A 45 7.75 -18.11 -3.88
C GLU A 45 8.58 -19.06 -4.75
N ALA A 46 9.47 -18.53 -5.60
CA ALA A 46 10.40 -19.33 -6.39
C ALA A 46 11.27 -20.23 -5.49
N ALA A 47 11.71 -19.72 -4.32
CA ALA A 47 12.45 -20.51 -3.34
C ALA A 47 11.65 -21.68 -2.74
N LYS A 48 10.32 -21.55 -2.65
CA LYS A 48 9.41 -22.58 -2.11
C LYS A 48 8.90 -23.54 -3.18
N ALA A 49 9.09 -23.21 -4.45
CA ALA A 49 8.52 -23.98 -5.53
C ALA A 49 8.93 -25.45 -5.50
N ARG A 50 7.97 -26.32 -5.84
CA ARG A 50 8.18 -27.77 -5.93
C ARG A 50 9.05 -28.06 -7.15
N VAL A 51 9.97 -29.02 -6.96
CA VAL A 51 10.79 -29.58 -8.03
C VAL A 51 10.37 -31.04 -8.16
N PRO A 52 9.95 -31.50 -9.36
CA PRO A 52 9.58 -32.90 -9.56
C PRO A 52 10.74 -33.82 -9.20
N ASN A 53 10.42 -34.95 -8.55
CA ASN A 53 11.34 -36.06 -8.28
C ASN A 53 12.63 -35.71 -7.51
N ARG A 54 12.72 -34.52 -6.89
CA ARG A 54 13.91 -34.09 -6.12
C ARG A 54 13.54 -33.27 -4.90
N ARG A 55 14.16 -33.60 -3.77
CA ARG A 55 14.12 -32.77 -2.56
C ARG A 55 15.22 -31.73 -2.62
N VAL A 56 14.83 -30.45 -2.73
CA VAL A 56 15.80 -29.34 -2.69
C VAL A 56 16.23 -29.10 -1.23
N PRO A 57 17.54 -29.08 -0.92
CA PRO A 57 18.04 -28.79 0.42
C PRO A 57 17.59 -27.43 0.94
N ALA A 58 17.33 -27.33 2.25
CA ALA A 58 16.91 -26.09 2.91
C ALA A 58 17.92 -24.95 2.73
N ALA A 59 19.22 -25.26 2.71
CA ALA A 59 20.28 -24.28 2.47
C ALA A 59 20.13 -23.56 1.11
N VAL A 60 19.82 -24.31 0.04
CA VAL A 60 19.61 -23.74 -1.31
C VAL A 60 18.35 -22.86 -1.31
N ARG A 61 17.26 -23.33 -0.70
CA ARG A 61 16.02 -22.54 -0.59
C ARG A 61 16.23 -21.25 0.21
N ASN A 62 16.94 -21.31 1.33
CA ASN A 62 17.23 -20.13 2.14
C ASN A 62 18.10 -19.12 1.37
N ARG A 63 19.06 -19.58 0.58
CA ARG A 63 19.88 -18.70 -0.24
C ARG A 63 19.04 -17.87 -1.22
N ILE A 64 18.06 -18.50 -1.87
CA ILE A 64 17.13 -17.81 -2.78
C ILE A 64 16.14 -16.94 -1.99
N LYS A 65 15.56 -17.46 -0.91
CA LYS A 65 14.59 -16.73 -0.06
C LYS A 65 15.10 -15.35 0.37
N TYR A 66 16.38 -15.26 0.73
CA TYR A 66 17.00 -14.02 1.18
C TYR A 66 17.74 -13.24 0.09
N SER A 67 17.79 -13.74 -1.15
CA SER A 67 18.47 -13.04 -2.25
C SER A 67 17.69 -11.82 -2.73
N GLY A 68 16.36 -11.80 -2.62
CA GLY A 68 15.54 -10.67 -3.11
C GLY A 68 15.92 -9.32 -2.49
N LEU A 69 16.27 -9.28 -1.21
CA LEU A 69 16.76 -8.05 -0.56
C LEU A 69 18.14 -7.63 -1.09
N LYS A 70 19.02 -8.60 -1.37
CA LYS A 70 20.35 -8.31 -1.93
C LYS A 70 20.24 -7.79 -3.36
N ILE A 71 19.42 -8.44 -4.19
CA ILE A 71 19.12 -7.99 -5.56
C ILE A 71 18.57 -6.57 -5.55
N ARG A 72 17.59 -6.28 -4.68
CA ARG A 72 17.08 -4.92 -4.50
C ARG A 72 18.20 -3.93 -4.17
N ARG A 73 19.06 -4.24 -3.19
CA ARG A 73 20.16 -3.34 -2.78
C ARG A 73 21.12 -3.06 -3.94
N THR A 74 21.51 -4.09 -4.69
CA THR A 74 22.38 -3.94 -5.87
C THR A 74 21.73 -3.01 -6.91
N ILE A 75 20.46 -3.24 -7.24
CA ILE A 75 19.73 -2.42 -8.23
C ILE A 75 19.54 -0.97 -7.72
N THR A 76 19.22 -0.78 -6.44
CA THR A 76 19.08 0.55 -5.84
C THR A 76 20.38 1.35 -5.89
N ALA A 77 21.53 0.72 -5.58
CA ALA A 77 22.82 1.39 -5.69
C ALA A 77 23.13 1.82 -7.14
N ASP A 78 22.78 1.00 -8.12
CA ASP A 78 22.90 1.36 -9.53
C ASP A 78 22.00 2.52 -9.93
N ILE A 79 20.74 2.52 -9.49
CA ILE A 79 19.81 3.62 -9.73
C ILE A 79 20.38 4.92 -9.15
N GLU A 80 20.83 4.90 -7.89
CA GLU A 80 21.41 6.07 -7.22
C GLU A 80 22.67 6.59 -7.93
N ARG A 81 23.48 5.70 -8.52
CA ARG A 81 24.64 6.09 -9.32
C ARG A 81 24.20 6.75 -10.64
N LEU A 82 23.41 6.03 -11.44
CA LEU A 82 22.98 6.46 -12.77
C LEU A 82 22.17 7.76 -12.73
N ARG A 83 21.44 8.02 -11.65
CA ARG A 83 20.70 9.26 -11.48
C ARG A 83 21.58 10.50 -11.41
N LYS A 84 22.78 10.38 -10.84
CA LYS A 84 23.70 11.52 -10.72
C LYS A 84 24.12 12.07 -12.07
N ASP A 85 24.16 11.22 -13.10
CA ASP A 85 24.61 11.58 -14.44
C ASP A 85 23.70 12.63 -15.11
N PHE A 86 22.43 12.71 -14.73
CA PHE A 86 21.46 13.67 -15.29
C PHE A 86 20.87 14.66 -14.27
N GLU A 87 21.37 14.65 -13.03
CA GLU A 87 20.95 15.59 -11.98
C GLU A 87 21.65 16.96 -12.07
N SER A 88 22.72 17.09 -12.87
CA SER A 88 23.44 18.37 -13.02
C SER A 88 22.55 19.49 -13.56
N GLU A 89 22.63 20.67 -12.95
CA GLU A 89 21.92 21.87 -13.40
C GLU A 89 22.51 22.43 -14.72
N SER A 90 23.75 22.09 -15.06
CA SER A 90 24.42 22.54 -16.28
C SER A 90 23.90 21.88 -17.56
N LEU A 91 23.19 20.76 -17.44
CA LEU A 91 22.67 20.00 -18.58
C LEU A 91 21.36 20.62 -19.09
N SER A 92 21.26 20.79 -20.41
CA SER A 92 20.00 21.14 -21.05
C SER A 92 18.96 20.03 -20.89
N LYS A 93 17.68 20.37 -21.12
CA LYS A 93 16.59 19.39 -21.05
C LYS A 93 16.81 18.20 -22.00
N ALA A 94 17.26 18.46 -23.23
CA ALA A 94 17.49 17.42 -24.24
C ALA A 94 18.64 16.48 -23.86
N GLU A 95 19.71 17.02 -23.25
CA GLU A 95 20.83 16.20 -22.76
C GLU A 95 20.41 15.30 -21.60
N LYS A 96 19.62 15.84 -20.65
CA LYS A 96 19.09 15.04 -19.53
C LYS A 96 18.23 13.89 -20.01
N GLU A 97 17.38 14.12 -21.01
CA GLU A 97 16.51 13.11 -21.61
C GLU A 97 17.32 12.02 -22.30
N LYS A 98 18.32 12.39 -23.10
CA LYS A 98 19.24 11.44 -23.73
C LYS A 98 20.00 10.58 -22.72
N ILE A 99 20.58 11.20 -21.69
CA ILE A 99 21.31 10.47 -20.62
C ILE A 99 20.34 9.56 -19.87
N PHE A 100 19.11 9.99 -19.62
CA PHE A 100 18.10 9.19 -18.96
C PHE A 100 17.74 7.93 -19.77
N GLU A 101 17.59 8.05 -21.09
CA GLU A 101 17.35 6.89 -21.98
C GLU A 101 18.55 5.92 -21.99
N GLU A 102 19.77 6.44 -22.16
CA GLU A 102 21.00 5.63 -22.12
C GLU A 102 21.14 4.90 -20.78
N ASN A 103 20.92 5.61 -19.67
CA ASN A 103 20.98 5.04 -18.32
C ASN A 103 19.86 4.03 -18.05
N THR A 104 18.71 4.18 -18.71
CA THR A 104 17.63 3.19 -18.65
C THR A 104 18.07 1.87 -19.29
N GLU A 105 18.76 1.90 -20.43
CA GLU A 105 19.30 0.71 -21.08
C GLU A 105 20.41 0.05 -20.25
N VAL A 106 21.30 0.85 -19.67
CA VAL A 106 22.34 0.37 -18.75
C VAL A 106 21.69 -0.31 -17.53
N LEU A 107 20.71 0.32 -16.90
CA LEU A 107 19.99 -0.24 -15.76
C LEU A 107 19.27 -1.55 -16.15
N ARG A 108 18.64 -1.60 -17.33
CA ARG A 108 17.96 -2.82 -17.81
C ARG A 108 18.94 -4.00 -17.89
N LYS A 109 20.14 -3.79 -18.45
CA LYS A 109 21.19 -4.83 -18.52
C LYS A 109 21.68 -5.21 -17.11
N ASN A 110 21.93 -4.23 -16.27
CA ASN A 110 22.41 -4.47 -14.90
C ASN A 110 21.41 -5.24 -14.04
N ILE A 111 20.10 -4.99 -14.20
CA ILE A 111 19.04 -5.77 -13.52
C ILE A 111 19.17 -7.27 -13.84
N LEU A 112 19.44 -7.63 -15.10
CA LEU A 112 19.60 -9.03 -15.52
C LEU A 112 20.84 -9.68 -14.89
N LEU A 113 21.88 -8.91 -14.62
CA LEU A 113 23.13 -9.36 -14.02
C LEU A 113 23.07 -9.44 -12.48
N ALA A 114 22.15 -8.73 -11.85
CA ALA A 114 22.05 -8.65 -10.39
C ALA A 114 21.94 -10.02 -9.69
N PRO A 115 21.17 -11.00 -10.19
CA PRO A 115 21.14 -12.34 -9.59
C PRO A 115 22.49 -13.07 -9.67
N LEU A 116 23.25 -12.90 -10.77
CA LEU A 116 24.56 -13.52 -10.94
C LEU A 116 25.51 -13.02 -9.86
N HIS A 117 25.61 -11.70 -9.72
CA HIS A 117 26.38 -11.04 -8.66
C HIS A 117 25.97 -11.52 -7.27
N VAL A 118 24.67 -11.57 -6.97
CA VAL A 118 24.16 -11.96 -5.65
C VAL A 118 24.42 -13.44 -5.32
N PHE A 119 24.45 -14.31 -6.33
CA PHE A 119 24.76 -15.73 -6.16
C PHE A 119 26.25 -16.06 -6.24
N GLY A 120 27.11 -15.08 -6.51
CA GLY A 120 28.56 -15.21 -6.49
C GLY A 120 29.20 -15.51 -7.85
N ASP A 121 28.46 -15.34 -8.94
CA ASP A 121 29.02 -15.35 -10.29
C ASP A 121 29.39 -13.92 -10.71
N HIS A 122 30.69 -13.66 -10.76
CA HIS A 122 31.23 -12.32 -10.99
C HIS A 122 31.83 -12.12 -12.39
N ALA A 123 31.63 -13.06 -13.32
CA ALA A 123 32.23 -13.00 -14.65
C ALA A 123 31.79 -11.77 -15.47
N GLN A 124 30.55 -11.33 -15.27
CA GLN A 124 29.91 -10.24 -16.03
C GLN A 124 29.49 -9.08 -15.13
N CYS A 125 30.04 -8.97 -13.91
CA CYS A 125 29.67 -7.84 -13.04
C CYS A 125 30.19 -6.52 -13.63
N PRO A 126 29.36 -5.45 -13.68
CA PRO A 126 29.81 -4.10 -13.94
C PRO A 126 30.99 -3.71 -13.05
N THR A 127 31.90 -2.89 -13.59
CA THR A 127 33.11 -2.43 -12.90
C THR A 127 32.82 -1.62 -11.65
N GLU A 128 31.66 -1.00 -11.60
CA GLU A 128 31.16 -0.13 -10.54
C GLU A 128 30.65 -0.94 -9.34
N TRP A 129 30.41 -2.24 -9.52
CA TRP A 129 29.92 -3.11 -8.45
C TRP A 129 31.05 -3.60 -7.57
N SER A 130 30.90 -3.40 -6.26
CA SER A 130 31.79 -4.00 -5.27
C SER A 130 31.55 -5.52 -5.18
N CYS A 131 32.43 -6.28 -5.84
CA CYS A 131 32.34 -7.74 -5.90
C CYS A 131 33.27 -8.38 -4.87
N ASP A 132 32.69 -9.20 -4.00
CA ASP A 132 33.47 -10.01 -3.05
C ASP A 132 33.79 -11.38 -3.66
N LYS A 133 34.90 -11.44 -4.39
CA LYS A 133 35.39 -12.64 -5.08
C LYS A 133 35.79 -13.78 -4.12
N SER A 134 35.88 -13.52 -2.81
CA SER A 134 36.18 -14.55 -1.81
C SER A 134 34.98 -15.47 -1.52
N LYS A 135 33.77 -15.02 -1.85
CA LYS A 135 32.54 -15.77 -1.59
C LYS A 135 32.33 -16.89 -2.61
N SER A 136 31.83 -18.02 -2.12
CA SER A 136 31.53 -19.17 -2.97
C SER A 136 30.39 -18.86 -3.96
N ASN A 137 30.59 -19.32 -5.20
CA ASN A 137 29.58 -19.28 -6.24
C ASN A 137 28.53 -20.38 -5.99
N HIS A 138 27.29 -19.97 -5.73
CA HIS A 138 26.17 -20.90 -5.49
C HIS A 138 25.28 -21.10 -6.72
N LEU A 139 25.54 -20.37 -7.80
CA LEU A 139 24.74 -20.43 -9.01
C LEU A 139 24.70 -21.84 -9.63
N PRO A 140 25.82 -22.59 -9.73
CA PRO A 140 25.79 -23.96 -10.28
C PRO A 140 24.82 -24.86 -9.52
N LYS A 141 24.87 -24.81 -8.18
CA LYS A 141 23.98 -25.59 -7.31
C LYS A 141 22.51 -25.19 -7.48
N ILE A 142 22.22 -23.89 -7.63
CA ILE A 142 20.83 -23.43 -7.84
C ILE A 142 20.31 -23.88 -9.23
N LYS A 143 21.16 -23.84 -10.26
CA LYS A 143 20.85 -24.33 -11.61
C LYS A 143 20.60 -25.84 -11.63
N GLU A 144 21.40 -26.63 -10.90
CA GLU A 144 21.24 -28.08 -10.75
C GLU A 144 19.82 -28.49 -10.27
N TYR A 145 19.23 -27.70 -9.36
CA TYR A 145 17.86 -27.92 -8.88
C TYR A 145 16.76 -27.29 -9.75
N GLY A 146 17.11 -26.65 -10.86
CA GLY A 146 16.15 -26.05 -11.79
C GLY A 146 15.36 -24.86 -11.21
N LEU A 147 15.83 -24.26 -10.11
CA LEU A 147 15.16 -23.12 -9.49
C LEU A 147 15.55 -21.78 -10.12
N TYR A 148 16.69 -21.73 -10.82
CA TYR A 148 17.21 -20.50 -11.40
C TYR A 148 16.32 -19.94 -12.52
N SER A 149 15.73 -20.78 -13.37
CA SER A 149 14.88 -20.34 -14.49
C SER A 149 13.66 -19.53 -14.03
N ARG A 150 13.13 -19.84 -12.84
CA ARG A 150 12.04 -19.06 -12.22
C ARG A 150 12.53 -17.67 -11.79
N ILE A 151 13.75 -17.59 -11.25
CA ILE A 151 14.37 -16.32 -10.85
C ILE A 151 14.66 -15.48 -12.08
N GLU A 152 15.23 -16.09 -13.12
CA GLU A 152 15.52 -15.45 -14.41
C GLU A 152 14.26 -14.80 -14.98
N LYS A 153 13.15 -15.53 -15.06
CA LYS A 153 11.86 -14.97 -15.52
C LYS A 153 11.42 -13.75 -14.70
N ILE A 154 11.49 -13.83 -13.37
CA ILE A 154 11.11 -12.72 -12.48
C ILE A 154 11.99 -11.48 -12.74
N ILE A 155 13.27 -11.69 -13.04
CA ILE A 155 14.24 -10.63 -13.24
C ILE A 155 14.14 -10.05 -14.66
N THR A 156 13.81 -10.87 -15.65
CA THR A 156 13.43 -10.40 -16.99
C THR A 156 12.18 -9.51 -16.92
N ASP A 157 11.15 -9.90 -16.18
CA ASP A 157 9.97 -9.05 -15.98
C ASP A 157 10.34 -7.74 -15.26
N LEU A 158 11.29 -7.80 -14.30
CA LEU A 158 11.78 -6.62 -13.60
C LEU A 158 12.55 -5.67 -14.52
N SER A 159 13.36 -6.18 -15.44
CA SER A 159 14.17 -5.36 -16.34
C SER A 159 13.30 -4.53 -17.29
N GLN A 160 12.10 -5.02 -17.64
CA GLN A 160 11.12 -4.22 -18.39
C GLN A 160 10.61 -2.99 -17.64
N ASN A 161 10.74 -2.97 -16.31
CA ASN A 161 10.37 -1.82 -15.48
C ASN A 161 11.55 -0.86 -15.22
N ALA A 162 12.68 -1.00 -15.93
CA ALA A 162 13.87 -0.16 -15.73
C ALA A 162 13.58 1.34 -15.79
N ILE A 163 12.77 1.79 -16.77
CA ILE A 163 12.38 3.20 -16.91
C ILE A 163 11.67 3.73 -15.65
N HIS A 164 10.72 2.95 -15.10
CA HIS A 164 10.00 3.31 -13.88
C HIS A 164 10.91 3.29 -12.65
N LEU A 165 11.86 2.36 -12.62
CA LEU A 165 12.83 2.25 -11.54
C LEU A 165 13.84 3.40 -11.54
N LEU A 166 14.27 3.89 -12.72
CA LEU A 166 15.21 5.00 -12.84
C LEU A 166 14.60 6.32 -12.37
N HIS A 167 13.31 6.55 -12.61
CA HIS A 167 12.57 7.64 -11.96
C HIS A 167 12.60 7.53 -10.42
N PHE A 168 12.65 6.30 -9.90
CA PHE A 168 12.79 5.98 -8.47
C PHE A 168 11.75 6.64 -7.55
N LEU A 169 10.54 6.84 -8.05
CA LEU A 169 9.46 7.47 -7.31
C LEU A 169 8.69 6.47 -6.45
N ASN A 170 8.14 6.94 -5.33
CA ASN A 170 7.28 6.15 -4.47
C ASN A 170 6.03 6.94 -4.03
N THR A 171 4.97 6.20 -3.72
CA THR A 171 3.66 6.69 -3.27
C THR A 171 3.49 6.58 -1.75
N ASN A 172 4.53 6.15 -1.02
CA ASN A 172 4.42 5.84 0.41
C ASN A 172 3.85 6.99 1.24
N LYS A 173 4.26 8.24 0.97
CA LYS A 173 3.73 9.41 1.71
C LYS A 173 2.23 9.61 1.45
N ILE A 174 1.79 9.40 0.21
CA ILE A 174 0.39 9.52 -0.19
C ILE A 174 -0.43 8.38 0.40
N GLU A 175 0.08 7.15 0.38
CA GLU A 175 -0.57 5.98 0.99
C GLU A 175 -0.68 6.11 2.51
N GLN A 176 0.37 6.59 3.17
CA GLN A 176 0.33 6.92 4.60
C GLN A 176 -0.72 7.99 4.90
N TYR A 177 -0.72 9.05 4.11
CA TYR A 177 -1.71 10.12 4.24
C TYR A 177 -3.13 9.63 3.99
N HIS A 178 -3.35 8.78 2.98
CA HIS A 178 -4.64 8.15 2.74
C HIS A 178 -5.07 7.25 3.91
N GLY A 179 -4.13 6.55 4.56
CA GLY A 179 -4.41 5.81 5.79
C GLY A 179 -4.80 6.71 6.97
N VAL A 180 -4.19 7.90 7.08
CA VAL A 180 -4.57 8.91 8.08
C VAL A 180 -5.94 9.49 7.77
N LEU A 181 -6.17 9.95 6.55
CA LEU A 181 -7.46 10.44 6.07
C LEU A 181 -8.55 9.40 6.28
N ALA A 182 -8.26 8.13 5.99
CA ALA A 182 -9.20 7.05 6.23
C ALA A 182 -9.68 7.06 7.68
N LYS A 183 -8.88 7.40 8.71
CA LYS A 183 -9.39 7.48 10.10
C LYS A 183 -10.46 8.56 10.28
N TYR A 184 -10.30 9.70 9.61
CA TYR A 184 -11.25 10.82 9.66
C TYR A 184 -12.49 10.57 8.78
N PHE A 185 -12.35 9.75 7.75
CA PHE A 185 -13.46 9.29 6.88
C PHE A 185 -14.10 7.96 7.35
N SER A 186 -13.43 7.18 8.22
CA SER A 186 -13.85 5.83 8.63
C SER A 186 -14.90 5.91 9.71
N GLY A 187 -16.09 6.23 9.21
CA GLY A 187 -17.36 6.15 9.88
C GLY A 187 -18.44 6.25 8.81
N LYS A 188 -18.34 5.47 7.71
CA LYS A 188 -19.36 5.47 6.64
C LYS A 188 -20.79 5.27 7.19
N ARG A 189 -20.95 4.65 8.37
CA ARG A 189 -22.24 4.49 9.07
C ARG A 189 -22.48 5.48 10.21
N ILE A 190 -21.46 6.22 10.65
CA ILE A 190 -21.54 7.16 11.79
C ILE A 190 -21.75 8.61 11.32
N GLN A 191 -21.29 8.95 10.10
CA GLN A 191 -21.33 10.31 9.55
C GLN A 191 -22.22 10.43 8.31
N TYR A 192 -23.38 9.77 8.31
CA TYR A 192 -24.42 10.08 7.34
C TYR A 192 -24.92 11.52 7.61
N GLY A 193 -24.51 12.49 6.79
CA GLY A 193 -25.06 13.85 6.79
C GLY A 193 -24.10 15.03 6.56
N GLY A 194 -22.78 14.85 6.65
CA GLY A 194 -21.82 15.97 6.59
C GLY A 194 -21.04 16.08 5.29
N ALA A 195 -21.67 16.54 4.19
CA ALA A 195 -20.95 16.89 2.96
C ALA A 195 -19.96 18.06 3.19
N ASP A 196 -20.33 18.97 4.08
CA ASP A 196 -19.59 20.19 4.39
C ASP A 196 -18.33 19.93 5.22
N GLU A 197 -18.19 18.73 5.80
CA GLU A 197 -17.07 18.36 6.67
C GLU A 197 -15.87 17.77 5.90
N PHE A 198 -15.97 17.60 4.58
CA PHE A 198 -14.89 16.98 3.78
C PHE A 198 -13.58 17.77 3.91
N HIS A 199 -13.65 19.10 3.75
CA HIS A 199 -12.48 19.97 3.84
C HIS A 199 -11.84 19.93 5.24
N ASP A 200 -12.66 19.93 6.30
CA ASP A 200 -12.19 19.86 7.68
C ASP A 200 -11.52 18.52 7.99
N LYS A 201 -12.08 17.40 7.49
CA LYS A 201 -11.48 16.06 7.63
C LYS A 201 -10.14 15.96 6.90
N VAL A 202 -10.04 16.55 5.71
CA VAL A 202 -8.79 16.66 4.95
C VAL A 202 -7.76 17.50 5.72
N TYR A 203 -8.17 18.66 6.25
CA TYR A 203 -7.30 19.53 7.04
C TYR A 203 -6.78 18.83 8.31
N MET A 204 -7.67 18.14 9.03
CA MET A 204 -7.31 17.37 10.22
C MET A 204 -6.37 16.21 9.91
N GLY A 205 -6.61 15.47 8.82
CA GLY A 205 -5.68 14.44 8.37
C GLY A 205 -4.32 14.99 7.96
N THR A 206 -4.28 16.19 7.35
CA THR A 206 -3.02 16.86 6.98
C THR A 206 -2.24 17.24 8.22
N LEU A 207 -2.91 17.82 9.23
CA LEU A 207 -2.29 18.14 10.51
C LEU A 207 -1.74 16.88 11.18
N ASP A 208 -2.52 15.80 11.27
CA ASP A 208 -2.10 14.53 11.89
C ASP A 208 -0.90 13.90 11.16
N GLN A 209 -0.87 13.97 9.83
CA GLN A 209 0.25 13.48 9.03
C GLN A 209 1.52 14.33 9.23
N ILE A 210 1.40 15.66 9.24
CA ILE A 210 2.54 16.57 9.45
C ILE A 210 3.09 16.43 10.86
N THR A 211 2.21 16.32 11.86
CA THR A 211 2.63 16.12 13.25
C THR A 211 3.04 14.68 13.53
N SER A 212 2.81 13.74 12.62
CA SER A 212 2.99 12.29 12.86
C SER A 212 2.22 11.80 14.09
N GLY A 213 1.02 12.36 14.32
CA GLY A 213 0.24 12.12 15.54
C GLY A 213 0.85 12.73 16.81
N ALA A 214 1.87 13.58 16.67
CA ALA A 214 2.37 14.38 17.77
C ALA A 214 1.31 15.42 18.18
N HIS A 215 1.43 15.80 19.44
CA HIS A 215 0.75 16.91 20.06
C HIS A 215 0.67 18.14 19.11
N LEU A 216 -0.53 18.70 18.94
CA LEU A 216 -0.77 19.98 18.28
C LEU A 216 0.16 21.09 18.83
N SER A 217 0.58 21.01 20.09
CA SER A 217 1.61 21.89 20.67
C SER A 217 2.95 21.81 19.94
N THR A 218 3.31 20.65 19.38
CA THR A 218 4.49 20.48 18.51
C THR A 218 4.32 21.20 17.17
N PHE A 219 3.12 21.20 16.60
CA PHE A 219 2.82 21.97 15.39
C PHE A 219 2.97 23.47 15.64
N TYR A 220 2.39 24.00 16.73
CA TYR A 220 2.52 25.41 17.10
C TYR A 220 3.98 25.83 17.30
N LYS A 221 4.79 24.98 17.95
CA LYS A 221 6.25 25.18 18.06
C LYS A 221 6.94 25.21 16.69
N PHE A 222 6.57 24.31 15.79
CA PHE A 222 7.13 24.24 14.43
C PHE A 222 6.81 25.51 13.63
N VAL A 223 5.57 26.00 13.68
CA VAL A 223 5.16 27.25 13.02
C VAL A 223 5.56 28.52 13.79
N LYS A 224 6.40 28.39 14.83
CA LYS A 224 6.89 29.48 15.69
C LYS A 224 5.77 30.34 16.31
N LYS A 225 4.64 29.72 16.64
CA LYS A 225 3.52 30.36 17.34
C LYS A 225 3.44 29.88 18.78
N SER A 226 2.90 30.73 19.66
CA SER A 226 2.58 30.34 21.03
C SER A 226 1.49 29.27 21.04
N VAL A 227 1.66 28.24 21.88
CA VAL A 227 0.69 27.15 22.01
C VAL A 227 -0.51 27.65 22.85
N PRO A 228 -1.75 27.61 22.35
CA PRO A 228 -2.92 27.96 23.15
C PRO A 228 -3.11 27.02 24.33
N GLU A 229 -3.47 27.56 25.49
CA GLU A 229 -3.63 26.77 26.73
C GLU A 229 -4.70 25.66 26.61
N ARG A 230 -5.75 25.91 25.81
CA ARG A 230 -6.79 24.93 25.48
C ARG A 230 -6.21 23.68 24.79
N ILE A 231 -5.20 23.83 23.95
CA ILE A 231 -4.52 22.73 23.25
C ILE A 231 -3.70 21.91 24.25
N VAL A 232 -3.01 22.57 25.18
CA VAL A 232 -2.25 21.90 26.25
C VAL A 232 -3.17 21.06 27.13
N LYS A 233 -4.37 21.56 27.48
CA LYS A 233 -5.38 20.81 28.24
C LYS A 233 -5.89 19.59 27.46
N LEU A 234 -6.29 19.78 26.20
CA LEU A 234 -6.74 18.71 25.29
C LEU A 234 -5.70 17.58 25.15
N GLU A 235 -4.43 17.93 25.07
CA GLU A 235 -3.33 16.97 24.98
C GLU A 235 -3.10 16.19 26.27
N LYS A 236 -3.21 16.86 27.42
CA LYS A 236 -3.15 16.20 28.73
C LYS A 236 -4.31 15.22 28.91
N GLU A 237 -5.52 15.60 28.52
CA GLU A 237 -6.70 14.73 28.54
C GLU A 237 -6.54 13.50 27.63
N ARG A 238 -6.05 13.68 26.40
CA ARG A 238 -5.76 12.58 25.48
C ARG A 238 -4.66 11.64 26.02
N ASN A 239 -3.63 12.18 26.67
CA ASN A 239 -2.58 11.37 27.28
C ASN A 239 -3.08 10.60 28.50
N TYR A 240 -4.02 11.16 29.27
CA TYR A 240 -4.68 10.46 30.36
C TYR A 240 -5.50 9.28 29.82
N GLN A 241 -6.35 9.52 28.81
CA GLN A 241 -7.17 8.51 28.14
C GLN A 241 -6.34 7.35 27.53
N ARG A 242 -5.18 7.64 26.93
CA ARG A 242 -4.27 6.62 26.39
C ARG A 242 -3.60 5.77 27.47
N ARG A 243 -3.40 6.32 28.66
CA ARG A 243 -2.83 5.60 29.82
C ARG A 243 -3.87 4.76 30.55
N THR A 244 -5.15 5.08 30.38
CA THR A 244 -6.29 4.34 30.93
C THR A 244 -6.89 3.35 29.94
N TYR A 245 -6.12 2.85 28.95
CA TYR A 245 -6.55 1.65 28.22
C TYR A 245 -6.47 0.48 29.18
N HIS A 246 -7.58 0.21 29.87
CA HIS A 246 -7.80 -1.06 30.51
C HIS A 246 -7.90 -2.10 29.40
N GLY A 247 -7.19 -3.22 29.57
CA GLY A 247 -7.25 -4.33 28.63
C GLY A 247 -8.67 -4.88 28.47
N PRO A 248 -8.86 -5.99 27.75
CA PRO A 248 -10.15 -6.66 27.65
C PRO A 248 -10.81 -6.74 29.04
N ASP A 249 -11.97 -6.08 29.17
CA ASP A 249 -12.71 -5.97 30.41
C ASP A 249 -13.67 -7.17 30.57
N LYS A 250 -14.52 -7.12 31.61
CA LYS A 250 -15.50 -8.19 31.85
C LYS A 250 -16.53 -8.32 30.73
N ASP A 251 -16.63 -7.37 29.80
CA ASP A 251 -17.64 -7.38 28.74
C ASP A 251 -17.01 -7.74 27.37
N TYR A 252 -15.67 -7.67 27.24
CA TYR A 252 -14.95 -7.95 25.98
C TYR A 252 -13.65 -8.74 26.17
N GLY A 253 -13.46 -9.82 25.40
CA GLY A 253 -12.22 -10.61 25.33
C GLY A 253 -12.36 -12.04 25.88
N SER A 254 -11.24 -12.74 26.04
CA SER A 254 -11.24 -14.15 26.49
C SER A 254 -11.67 -14.34 27.95
N ASN A 255 -11.72 -13.25 28.73
CA ASN A 255 -12.20 -13.22 30.11
C ASN A 255 -13.57 -12.53 30.24
N ALA A 256 -14.27 -12.27 29.12
CA ALA A 256 -15.60 -11.69 29.17
C ALA A 256 -16.58 -12.62 29.91
N ALA A 257 -17.47 -12.04 30.70
CA ALA A 257 -18.58 -12.73 31.34
C ALA A 257 -19.37 -13.45 30.25
N GLN A 258 -19.55 -14.76 30.45
CA GLN A 258 -20.40 -15.52 29.54
C GLN A 258 -21.84 -15.06 29.72
N PRO A 259 -22.66 -15.08 28.66
CA PRO A 259 -24.08 -14.77 28.79
C PRO A 259 -24.72 -15.65 29.87
N ASP A 260 -25.62 -15.09 30.69
CA ASP A 260 -26.30 -15.81 31.79
C ASP A 260 -27.00 -17.11 31.32
N LEU A 261 -27.30 -17.19 30.02
CA LEU A 261 -27.86 -18.36 29.33
C LEU A 261 -26.91 -19.57 29.28
N CYS A 262 -25.59 -19.37 29.34
CA CYS A 262 -24.61 -20.47 29.38
C CYS A 262 -24.76 -21.33 30.64
N GLU A 263 -25.14 -20.74 31.77
CA GLU A 263 -25.27 -21.43 33.05
C GLU A 263 -26.72 -21.90 33.31
N THR A 264 -27.71 -21.12 32.86
CA THR A 264 -29.13 -21.39 33.11
C THR A 264 -29.77 -22.34 32.10
N ASP A 265 -29.30 -22.39 30.86
CA ASP A 265 -29.82 -23.27 29.81
C ASP A 265 -28.74 -23.62 28.75
N PRO A 266 -27.73 -24.43 29.12
CA PRO A 266 -26.58 -24.72 28.27
C PRO A 266 -26.94 -25.47 26.98
N VAL A 267 -28.02 -26.26 27.00
CA VAL A 267 -28.47 -27.04 25.83
C VAL A 267 -29.08 -26.12 24.79
N ASN A 268 -29.99 -25.22 25.20
CA ASN A 268 -30.60 -24.29 24.24
C ASN A 268 -29.64 -23.16 23.86
N TYR A 269 -28.69 -22.77 24.71
CA TYR A 269 -27.67 -21.76 24.34
C TYR A 269 -26.89 -22.16 23.09
N GLN A 270 -26.42 -23.41 23.02
CA GLN A 270 -25.67 -23.89 21.86
C GLN A 270 -26.55 -23.91 20.61
N GLN A 271 -27.81 -24.30 20.75
CA GLN A 271 -28.78 -24.28 19.67
C GLN A 271 -29.10 -22.85 19.20
N TYR A 272 -29.31 -21.89 20.10
CA TYR A 272 -29.51 -20.48 19.76
C TYR A 272 -28.31 -19.85 19.06
N LYS A 273 -27.09 -20.25 19.47
CA LYS A 273 -25.86 -19.82 18.83
C LYS A 273 -25.78 -20.34 17.40
N GLU A 274 -26.09 -21.62 17.19
CA GLU A 274 -26.13 -22.24 15.87
C GLU A 274 -27.21 -21.60 14.97
N ASP A 275 -28.42 -21.42 15.50
CA ASP A 275 -29.52 -20.72 14.83
C ASP A 275 -29.14 -19.28 14.44
N HIS A 276 -28.43 -18.57 15.31
CA HIS A 276 -27.95 -17.22 15.01
C HIS A 276 -26.93 -17.22 13.88
N HIS A 277 -25.97 -18.16 13.90
CA HIS A 277 -24.99 -18.31 12.82
C HIS A 277 -25.66 -18.69 11.49
N ASP A 278 -26.69 -19.53 11.52
CA ASP A 278 -27.44 -19.89 10.32
C ASP A 278 -28.26 -18.72 9.77
N LYS A 279 -28.89 -17.93 10.63
CA LYS A 279 -29.52 -16.66 10.23
C LYS A 279 -28.52 -15.70 9.58
N LEU A 280 -27.29 -15.60 10.10
CA LEU A 280 -26.25 -14.77 9.50
C LEU A 280 -25.81 -15.30 8.12
N ARG A 281 -25.63 -16.62 7.98
CA ARG A 281 -25.29 -17.27 6.70
C ARG A 281 -26.39 -17.08 5.67
N GLU A 282 -27.65 -17.25 6.07
CA GLU A 282 -28.82 -17.05 5.24
C GLU A 282 -28.93 -15.58 4.80
N ARG A 283 -28.78 -14.63 5.72
CA ARG A 283 -28.74 -13.18 5.38
C ARG A 283 -27.62 -12.84 4.41
N GLN A 284 -26.47 -13.48 4.51
CA GLN A 284 -25.36 -13.27 3.58
C GLN A 284 -25.67 -13.82 2.17
N ARG A 285 -26.32 -14.99 2.08
CA ARG A 285 -26.76 -15.59 0.81
C ARG A 285 -27.87 -14.76 0.15
N ASN A 286 -28.82 -14.28 0.96
CA ASN A 286 -30.03 -13.58 0.51
C ASN A 286 -29.89 -12.05 0.61
N ARG A 287 -28.66 -11.54 0.72
CA ARG A 287 -28.37 -10.13 0.99
C ARG A 287 -29.07 -9.17 0.03
N ASN A 288 -29.01 -9.46 -1.28
CA ASN A 288 -29.58 -8.58 -2.30
C ASN A 288 -31.10 -8.47 -2.17
N SER A 289 -31.79 -9.59 -1.89
CA SER A 289 -33.25 -9.62 -1.70
C SER A 289 -33.66 -8.89 -0.43
N LEU A 290 -32.92 -9.10 0.67
CA LEU A 290 -33.16 -8.42 1.94
C LEU A 290 -32.94 -6.91 1.85
N GLU A 291 -31.92 -6.46 1.10
CA GLU A 291 -31.68 -5.03 0.85
C GLU A 291 -32.82 -4.39 0.02
N VAL A 292 -33.44 -5.16 -0.88
CA VAL A 292 -34.61 -4.71 -1.67
C VAL A 292 -35.87 -4.66 -0.82
N GLU A 293 -36.13 -5.67 0.01
CA GLU A 293 -37.32 -5.74 0.89
C GLU A 293 -37.29 -4.70 2.01
N THR A 294 -36.12 -4.43 2.60
CA THR A 294 -35.98 -3.45 3.69
C THR A 294 -35.97 -2.00 3.21
N ARG A 295 -35.90 -1.78 1.89
CA ARG A 295 -35.84 -0.44 1.26
C ARG A 295 -37.06 0.43 1.53
N ASN A 296 -38.22 -0.18 1.81
CA ASN A 296 -39.50 0.50 2.06
C ASN A 296 -39.99 0.34 3.52
N HIS A 297 -39.17 -0.19 4.42
CA HIS A 297 -39.56 -0.35 5.83
C HIS A 297 -39.77 1.04 6.48
N PRO A 298 -40.67 1.24 7.46
CA PRO A 298 -40.87 2.52 8.16
C PRO A 298 -39.60 3.14 8.80
N PHE A 299 -38.55 2.35 9.02
CA PHE A 299 -37.23 2.80 9.48
C PHE A 299 -36.22 3.02 8.32
N GLY A 300 -36.58 2.64 7.11
CA GLY A 300 -35.91 2.90 5.83
C GLY A 300 -36.65 3.94 4.98
N VAL A 301 -37.68 4.61 5.52
CA VAL A 301 -38.29 5.78 4.89
C VAL A 301 -37.22 6.87 4.85
N GLN A 302 -36.89 7.30 3.64
CA GLN A 302 -36.08 8.48 3.38
C GLN A 302 -36.48 9.62 4.32
N HIS A 303 -35.52 10.09 5.12
CA HIS A 303 -35.70 11.25 5.99
C HIS A 303 -36.25 12.41 5.15
N GLY A 304 -37.18 13.22 5.69
CA GLY A 304 -37.89 14.27 4.92
C GLY A 304 -37.00 15.22 4.10
N TYR A 305 -35.72 15.32 4.45
CA TYR A 305 -34.68 16.03 3.70
C TYR A 305 -34.44 15.52 2.26
N GLU A 306 -34.69 14.24 1.96
CA GLU A 306 -34.46 13.68 0.61
C GLU A 306 -35.60 13.97 -0.37
N LYS A 307 -36.82 14.27 0.11
CA LYS A 307 -37.93 14.71 -0.75
C LYS A 307 -37.71 16.14 -1.28
N ASP A 308 -37.07 17.01 -0.51
CA ASP A 308 -36.82 18.40 -0.90
C ASP A 308 -35.71 18.55 -1.97
N ILE A 309 -34.85 17.55 -2.13
CA ILE A 309 -33.77 17.56 -3.14
C ILE A 309 -34.29 17.15 -4.53
N VAL A 310 -35.32 16.31 -4.60
CA VAL A 310 -35.91 15.88 -5.87
C VAL A 310 -36.84 16.95 -6.44
N VAL A 311 -37.62 17.64 -5.61
CA VAL A 311 -38.56 18.68 -6.08
C VAL A 311 -37.85 19.96 -6.54
N LYS A 312 -36.64 20.26 -6.05
CA LYS A 312 -35.87 21.46 -6.49
C LYS A 312 -35.17 21.31 -7.85
N ARG A 313 -35.14 20.12 -8.45
CA ARG A 313 -34.52 19.92 -9.77
C ARG A 313 -35.40 20.32 -10.96
N GLU A 314 -36.70 20.50 -10.77
CA GLU A 314 -37.63 20.87 -11.85
C GLU A 314 -37.86 22.38 -12.00
N LYS A 315 -37.16 23.24 -11.24
CA LYS A 315 -37.36 24.71 -11.28
C LYS A 315 -36.12 25.55 -11.66
N PHE A 316 -35.10 24.94 -12.26
CA PHE A 316 -33.89 25.66 -12.70
C PHE A 316 -33.61 25.57 -14.21
N HIS A 317 -34.63 25.20 -14.99
CA HIS A 317 -34.67 25.47 -16.43
C HIS A 317 -35.89 26.33 -16.71
N ASP A 318 -35.73 27.64 -16.49
CA ASP A 318 -36.29 28.75 -17.26
C ASP A 318 -35.55 30.04 -16.90
#